data_AF-A0A847GUY5-F1
#
_entry.id   AF-A0A847GUY5-F1
#
_cell.length_a   1.000
_cell.length_b   1.000
_cell.length_c   1.000
_cell.angle_alpha   90.00
_cell.angle_beta   90.00
_cell.angle_gamma   90.00
#
_symmetry.space_group_name_H-M   'P 1'
#
loop_
_entity.id
_entity.type
_entity.pdbx_description
1 polymer ?
#
loop_
_entity_poly.entity_id
_entity_poly.type
_entity_poly.pdbx_seq_one_letter_code
_entity_poly.pdbx_strand_id
1 'polypeptide(L)'
;MIEISQLYEQAPRYLAGGVCASARANAAIGHPLYLARGEGSRIYDIVGREHIDMCMSHGASLLGHNHPRIKAAVAKALGPGIICSHETEHHVALARRVTELVPCAELVRFAGSGTEMSGTYLAHLTTVLGALAAIEQSPAPVSTTV
;
A
#
# COMPACT_ATOMS: atom_id res chain seq x y z
N MET A 1 -16.25 -25.55 13.76
CA MET A 1 -16.19 -24.12 13.40
C MET A 1 -15.29 -23.44 14.41
N ILE A 2 -14.46 -22.51 13.98
CA ILE A 2 -13.61 -21.72 14.90
C ILE A 2 -14.49 -20.59 15.43
N GLU A 3 -14.55 -20.43 16.75
CA GLU A 3 -15.33 -19.35 17.39
C GLU A 3 -14.53 -18.04 17.39
N ILE A 4 -15.22 -16.91 17.21
CA ILE A 4 -14.60 -15.56 17.24
C ILE A 4 -13.85 -15.32 18.57
N SER A 5 -14.43 -15.75 19.69
CA SER A 5 -13.82 -15.62 21.02
C SER A 5 -12.47 -16.32 21.11
N GLN A 6 -12.36 -17.53 20.55
CA GLN A 6 -11.12 -18.29 20.55
C GLN A 6 -10.01 -17.57 19.76
N LEU A 7 -10.34 -17.00 18.59
CA LEU A 7 -9.38 -16.22 17.82
C LEU A 7 -8.95 -14.96 18.55
N TYR A 8 -9.89 -14.25 19.17
CA TYR A 8 -9.61 -13.02 19.88
C TYR A 8 -8.76 -13.25 21.13
N GLU A 9 -9.02 -14.31 21.89
CA GLU A 9 -8.23 -14.67 23.07
C GLU A 9 -6.82 -15.16 22.72
N GLN A 10 -6.67 -15.84 21.57
CA GLN A 10 -5.37 -16.36 21.13
C GLN A 10 -4.50 -15.31 20.44
N ALA A 11 -5.11 -14.38 19.69
CA ALA A 11 -4.36 -13.43 18.85
C ALA A 11 -3.30 -12.61 19.61
N PRO A 12 -3.55 -12.06 20.82
CA PRO A 12 -2.54 -11.31 21.58
C PRO A 12 -1.29 -12.11 21.95
N ARG A 13 -1.34 -13.45 21.93
CA ARG A 13 -0.17 -14.30 22.17
C ARG A 13 0.85 -14.24 21.02
N TYR A 14 0.40 -13.89 19.82
CA TYR A 14 1.20 -13.95 18.60
C TYR A 14 1.28 -12.61 17.86
N LEU A 15 0.30 -11.72 18.06
CA LEU A 15 0.19 -10.42 17.41
C LEU A 15 0.22 -9.32 18.45
N ALA A 16 1.10 -8.33 18.26
CA ALA A 16 1.11 -7.14 19.10
C ALA A 16 -0.26 -6.43 19.04
N GLY A 17 -0.91 -6.29 20.20
CA GLY A 17 -2.28 -5.74 20.27
C GLY A 17 -3.36 -6.64 19.68
N GLY A 18 -3.07 -7.92 19.39
CA GLY A 18 -4.03 -8.88 18.82
C GLY A 18 -4.40 -8.64 17.36
N VAL A 19 -3.72 -7.74 16.65
CA VAL A 19 -4.02 -7.35 15.27
C VAL A 19 -2.75 -7.06 14.46
N CYS A 20 -2.80 -7.26 13.14
CA CYS A 20 -1.68 -6.89 12.25
C CYS A 20 -1.65 -5.40 11.87
N ALA A 21 -2.71 -4.66 12.14
CA ALA A 21 -2.81 -3.22 11.91
C ALA A 21 -3.70 -2.60 12.98
N SER A 22 -3.25 -1.51 13.60
CA SER A 22 -3.97 -0.84 14.69
C SER A 22 -5.38 -0.43 14.28
N ALA A 23 -5.59 -0.02 13.02
CA ALA A 23 -6.90 0.32 12.46
C ALA A 23 -7.91 -0.86 12.43
N ARG A 24 -7.45 -2.10 12.68
CA ARG A 24 -8.32 -3.28 12.80
C ARG A 24 -8.79 -3.53 14.23
N ALA A 25 -8.23 -2.85 15.22
CA ALA A 25 -8.78 -2.85 16.57
C ALA A 25 -10.12 -2.11 16.53
N ASN A 26 -11.19 -2.77 16.99
CA ASN A 26 -12.54 -2.20 16.94
C ASN A 26 -13.16 -2.24 18.33
N ALA A 27 -13.14 -1.09 19.01
CA ALA A 27 -13.70 -0.95 20.35
C ALA A 27 -15.23 -1.10 20.37
N ALA A 28 -15.92 -0.75 19.28
CA ALA A 28 -17.38 -0.76 19.23
C ALA A 28 -17.98 -2.17 19.29
N ILE A 29 -17.27 -3.16 18.72
CA ILE A 29 -17.68 -4.58 18.77
C ILE A 29 -16.83 -5.40 19.77
N GLY A 30 -15.85 -4.78 20.43
CA GLY A 30 -15.02 -5.41 21.47
C GLY A 30 -13.95 -6.38 20.97
N HIS A 31 -13.85 -6.61 19.65
CA HIS A 31 -12.85 -7.48 19.02
C HIS A 31 -12.62 -7.04 17.55
N PRO A 32 -11.56 -7.51 16.86
CA PRO A 32 -11.39 -7.27 15.43
C PRO A 32 -12.50 -7.95 14.60
N LEU A 33 -12.87 -7.37 13.46
CA LEU A 33 -13.77 -8.04 12.52
C LEU A 33 -13.00 -9.15 11.80
N TYR A 34 -13.34 -10.41 12.08
CA TYR A 34 -12.77 -11.57 11.40
C TYR A 34 -13.53 -11.85 10.11
N LEU A 35 -12.87 -11.68 8.97
CA LEU A 35 -13.47 -11.77 7.65
C LEU A 35 -13.34 -13.18 7.05
N ALA A 36 -14.43 -13.72 6.49
CA ALA A 36 -14.40 -14.93 5.67
C ALA A 36 -14.27 -14.62 4.17
N ARG A 37 -15.04 -13.66 3.66
CA ARG A 37 -15.03 -13.27 2.24
C ARG A 37 -15.59 -11.87 2.03
N GLY A 38 -15.34 -11.31 0.86
CA GLY A 38 -15.97 -10.08 0.37
C GLY A 38 -16.42 -10.23 -1.08
N GLU A 39 -17.52 -9.57 -1.43
CA GLU A 39 -18.09 -9.59 -2.78
C GLU A 39 -18.83 -8.28 -3.06
N GLY A 40 -18.42 -7.57 -4.11
CA GLY A 40 -18.97 -6.26 -4.44
C GLY A 40 -18.78 -5.27 -3.27
N SER A 41 -19.87 -4.63 -2.84
CA SER A 41 -19.87 -3.71 -1.69
C SER A 41 -20.07 -4.39 -0.33
N ARG A 42 -20.10 -5.73 -0.29
CA ARG A 42 -20.45 -6.48 0.91
C ARG A 42 -19.29 -7.33 1.40
N ILE A 43 -19.25 -7.51 2.71
CA ILE A 43 -18.29 -8.37 3.39
C ILE A 43 -19.02 -9.32 4.31
N TYR A 44 -18.44 -10.50 4.51
CA TYR A 44 -19.01 -11.59 5.29
C TYR A 44 -18.03 -12.00 6.37
N ASP A 45 -18.47 -11.95 7.63
CA ASP A 45 -17.65 -12.41 8.75
C ASP A 45 -17.53 -13.95 8.79
N ILE A 46 -16.68 -14.47 9.67
CA ILE A 46 -16.47 -15.91 9.82
C ILE A 46 -17.67 -16.70 10.37
N VAL A 47 -18.69 -16.01 10.91
CA VAL A 47 -19.95 -16.63 11.34
C VAL A 47 -21.08 -16.44 10.31
N GLY A 48 -20.75 -15.90 9.14
CA GLY A 48 -21.65 -15.76 7.99
C GLY A 48 -22.52 -14.50 8.01
N ARG A 49 -22.31 -13.56 8.94
CA ARG A 49 -23.04 -12.29 8.94
C ARG A 49 -22.54 -11.40 7.82
N GLU A 50 -23.50 -10.80 7.14
CA GLU A 50 -23.26 -9.88 6.03
C GLU A 50 -23.23 -8.43 6.53
N HIS A 51 -22.28 -7.66 6.02
CA HIS A 51 -22.16 -6.23 6.28
C HIS A 51 -21.97 -5.46 4.98
N ILE A 52 -22.51 -4.25 4.92
CA ILE A 52 -22.16 -3.28 3.89
C ILE A 52 -20.81 -2.68 4.27
N ASP A 53 -19.81 -2.79 3.39
CA ASP A 53 -18.46 -2.31 3.67
C ASP A 53 -18.30 -0.84 3.27
N MET A 54 -18.34 0.02 4.29
CA MET A 54 -18.06 1.45 4.16
C MET A 54 -16.58 1.79 4.40
N CYS A 55 -15.76 0.83 4.85
CA CYS A 55 -14.33 1.02 5.04
C CYS A 55 -13.58 0.87 3.70
N MET A 56 -13.98 -0.10 2.86
CA MET A 56 -13.45 -0.35 1.53
C MET A 56 -11.91 -0.47 1.51
N SER A 57 -11.34 -1.11 2.53
CA SER A 57 -9.88 -1.21 2.72
C SER A 57 -9.19 0.17 2.70
N HIS A 58 -9.79 1.16 3.36
CA HIS A 58 -9.31 2.55 3.36
C HIS A 58 -9.22 3.16 1.94
N GLY A 59 -10.15 2.76 1.07
CA GLY A 59 -10.25 3.22 -0.32
C GLY A 59 -9.52 2.33 -1.35
N ALA A 60 -8.70 1.37 -0.92
CA ALA A 60 -7.99 0.48 -1.85
C ALA A 60 -8.95 -0.46 -2.63
N SER A 61 -10.09 -0.80 -2.03
CA SER A 61 -11.12 -1.66 -2.64
C SER A 61 -12.22 -0.86 -3.32
N LEU A 62 -11.86 0.23 -4.01
CA LEU A 62 -12.80 1.19 -4.61
C LEU A 62 -13.82 0.54 -5.57
N LEU A 63 -13.38 -0.46 -6.34
CA LEU A 63 -14.24 -1.17 -7.31
C LEU A 63 -15.03 -2.33 -6.68
N GLY A 64 -15.01 -2.44 -5.36
CA GLY A 64 -15.60 -3.54 -4.62
C GLY A 64 -14.71 -4.78 -4.55
N HIS A 65 -15.07 -5.67 -3.64
CA HIS A 65 -14.38 -6.92 -3.36
C HIS A 65 -14.64 -7.96 -4.46
N ASN A 66 -13.64 -8.80 -4.74
CA ASN A 66 -13.73 -9.89 -5.72
C ASN A 66 -14.18 -9.44 -7.13
N HIS A 67 -13.82 -8.21 -7.55
CA HIS A 67 -14.20 -7.69 -8.85
C HIS A 67 -13.64 -8.58 -9.99
N PRO A 68 -14.50 -9.09 -10.91
CA PRO A 68 -14.13 -10.18 -11.82
C PRO A 68 -12.97 -9.82 -12.75
N ARG A 69 -12.92 -8.58 -13.24
CA ARG A 69 -11.81 -8.11 -14.09
C ARG A 69 -10.48 -8.01 -13.34
N ILE A 70 -10.50 -7.63 -12.06
CA ILE A 70 -9.27 -7.52 -11.25
C ILE A 70 -8.77 -8.93 -10.97
N LYS A 71 -9.66 -9.83 -10.55
CA LYS A 71 -9.34 -11.23 -10.30
C LYS A 71 -8.72 -11.91 -11.53
N ALA A 72 -9.31 -11.70 -12.72
CA ALA A 72 -8.76 -12.22 -13.96
C ALA A 72 -7.38 -11.63 -14.30
N ALA A 73 -7.18 -10.33 -14.10
CA ALA A 73 -5.90 -9.67 -14.32
C ALA A 73 -4.80 -10.19 -13.37
N VAL A 74 -5.12 -10.33 -12.08
CA VAL A 74 -4.21 -10.93 -11.08
C VAL A 74 -3.87 -12.36 -11.48
N ALA A 75 -4.85 -13.20 -11.81
CA ALA A 75 -4.62 -14.58 -12.21
C ALA A 75 -3.68 -14.68 -13.43
N LYS A 76 -3.85 -13.80 -14.41
CA LYS A 76 -2.95 -13.71 -15.57
C LYS A 76 -1.54 -13.28 -15.16
N ALA A 77 -1.42 -12.30 -14.27
CA ALA A 77 -0.12 -11.77 -13.80
C ALA A 77 0.70 -12.79 -13.00
N LEU A 78 0.07 -13.85 -12.46
CA LEU A 78 0.79 -14.94 -11.78
C LEU A 78 1.52 -15.88 -12.77
N GLY A 79 1.14 -15.90 -14.05
CA GLY A 79 1.65 -16.85 -15.05
C GLY A 79 3.17 -16.85 -15.22
N PRO A 80 3.84 -15.69 -15.35
CA PRO A 80 5.31 -15.62 -15.48
C PRO A 80 6.10 -16.02 -14.23
N GLY A 81 5.45 -16.16 -13.07
CA GLY A 81 6.08 -16.37 -11.78
C GLY A 81 5.87 -15.21 -10.80
N ILE A 82 6.03 -15.50 -9.51
CA ILE A 82 5.80 -14.55 -8.40
C ILE A 82 7.15 -14.13 -7.82
N ILE A 83 7.33 -12.84 -7.55
CA ILE A 83 8.53 -12.27 -6.91
C ILE A 83 9.81 -12.67 -7.66
N CYS A 84 9.81 -12.39 -8.97
CA CYS A 84 10.96 -12.74 -9.82
C CYS A 84 12.09 -11.72 -9.76
N SER A 85 11.92 -10.54 -9.16
CA SER A 85 12.92 -9.46 -9.12
C SER A 85 13.41 -9.01 -10.52
N HIS A 86 12.53 -9.06 -11.52
CA HIS A 86 12.79 -8.62 -12.89
C HIS A 86 11.67 -7.72 -13.42
N GLU A 87 12.01 -6.90 -14.41
CA GLU A 87 11.08 -5.99 -15.08
C GLU A 87 10.19 -6.72 -16.09
N THR A 88 8.98 -6.20 -16.32
CA THR A 88 8.02 -6.70 -17.32
C THR A 88 7.46 -5.53 -18.13
N GLU A 89 6.86 -5.80 -19.28
CA GLU A 89 6.18 -4.78 -20.09
C GLU A 89 5.06 -4.07 -19.34
N HIS A 90 4.51 -4.70 -18.30
CA HIS A 90 3.45 -4.15 -17.47
C HIS A 90 3.91 -2.96 -16.62
N HIS A 91 5.19 -2.88 -16.25
CA HIS A 91 5.71 -1.75 -15.48
C HIS A 91 5.68 -0.45 -16.31
N VAL A 92 6.15 -0.51 -17.56
CA VAL A 92 6.12 0.64 -18.48
C VAL A 92 4.69 1.02 -18.84
N ALA A 93 3.83 0.03 -19.12
CA ALA A 93 2.43 0.26 -19.43
C ALA A 93 1.69 0.96 -18.28
N LEU A 94 1.94 0.54 -17.03
CA LEU A 94 1.38 1.18 -15.85
C LEU A 94 1.93 2.58 -15.64
N ALA A 95 3.26 2.76 -15.76
CA ALA A 95 3.90 4.06 -15.60
C ALA A 95 3.31 5.11 -16.55
N ARG A 96 3.18 4.78 -17.84
CA ARG A 96 2.53 5.64 -18.83
C ARG A 96 1.10 6.00 -18.44
N ARG A 97 0.33 5.02 -17.97
CA ARG A 97 -1.07 5.27 -17.59
C ARG A 97 -1.18 6.20 -16.40
N VAL A 98 -0.27 6.09 -15.43
CA VAL A 98 -0.24 6.98 -14.26
C VAL A 98 0.13 8.41 -14.66
N THR A 99 1.15 8.61 -15.50
CA THR A 99 1.56 9.96 -15.93
C THR A 99 0.51 10.64 -16.81
N GLU A 100 -0.25 9.88 -17.62
CA GLU A 100 -1.43 10.39 -18.33
C GLU A 100 -2.56 10.84 -17.39
N LEU A 101 -2.76 10.15 -16.26
CA LEU A 101 -3.83 10.42 -15.30
C LEU A 101 -3.48 11.49 -14.28
N VAL A 102 -2.19 11.68 -13.97
CA VAL A 102 -1.69 12.62 -12.97
C VAL A 102 -0.70 13.59 -13.66
N PRO A 103 -1.18 14.72 -14.20
CA PRO A 103 -0.38 15.56 -15.12
C PRO A 103 0.90 16.16 -14.53
N CYS A 104 0.99 16.30 -13.19
CA CYS A 104 2.19 16.78 -12.53
C CYS A 104 3.27 15.69 -12.34
N ALA A 105 2.95 14.42 -12.61
CA ALA A 105 3.89 13.32 -12.53
C ALA A 105 4.55 13.09 -13.89
N GLU A 106 5.71 13.70 -14.14
CA GLU A 106 6.50 13.49 -15.36
C GLU A 106 7.19 12.12 -15.38
N LEU A 107 7.64 11.64 -14.21
CA LEU A 107 8.24 10.34 -13.98
C LEU A 107 7.62 9.69 -12.74
N VAL A 108 7.56 8.36 -12.74
CA VAL A 108 7.01 7.60 -11.61
C VAL A 108 7.91 6.43 -11.23
N ARG A 109 7.88 6.09 -9.95
CA ARG A 109 8.49 4.89 -9.38
C ARG A 109 7.45 4.21 -8.50
N PHE A 110 7.41 2.88 -8.52
CA PHE A 110 6.50 2.09 -7.70
C PHE A 110 7.20 1.61 -6.43
N ALA A 111 6.42 1.45 -5.36
CA ALA A 111 6.84 0.90 -4.07
C ALA A 111 5.78 -0.08 -3.55
N GLY A 112 6.10 -0.85 -2.52
CA GLY A 112 5.19 -1.84 -1.94
C GLY A 112 4.10 -1.22 -1.07
N SER A 113 4.31 -0.02 -0.55
CA SER A 113 3.32 0.70 0.27
C SER A 113 3.43 2.22 0.16
N GLY A 114 2.36 2.91 0.56
CA GLY A 114 2.37 4.38 0.66
C GLY A 114 3.38 4.90 1.70
N THR A 115 3.56 4.18 2.81
CA THR A 115 4.54 4.54 3.85
C THR A 115 5.97 4.53 3.31
N GLU A 116 6.33 3.51 2.52
CA GLU A 116 7.64 3.44 1.86
C GLU A 116 7.86 4.61 0.89
N MET A 117 6.82 4.97 0.13
CA MET A 117 6.93 6.07 -0.83
C MET A 117 7.11 7.42 -0.11
N SER A 118 6.33 7.67 0.94
CA SER A 118 6.48 8.87 1.77
C SER A 118 7.88 8.95 2.40
N GLY A 119 8.39 7.84 2.92
CA GLY A 119 9.75 7.78 3.48
C GLY A 119 10.84 8.02 2.43
N THR A 120 10.71 7.39 1.26
CA THR A 120 11.65 7.56 0.14
C THR A 120 11.68 9.00 -0.36
N TYR A 121 10.50 9.64 -0.45
CA TYR A 121 10.40 11.04 -0.85
C TYR A 121 11.07 11.98 0.16
N LEU A 122 10.83 11.80 1.46
CA LEU A 122 11.48 12.61 2.50
C LEU A 122 13.01 12.44 2.50
N ALA A 123 13.50 11.20 2.34
CA ALA A 123 14.92 10.94 2.22
C ALA A 123 15.53 11.65 1.01
N HIS A 124 14.87 11.56 -0.14
CA HIS A 124 15.31 12.23 -1.36
C HIS A 124 15.37 13.76 -1.20
N LEU A 125 14.31 14.37 -0.66
CA LEU A 125 14.29 15.80 -0.37
C LEU A 125 15.42 16.22 0.56
N THR A 126 15.67 15.46 1.63
CA THR A 126 16.73 15.77 2.59
C THR A 126 18.11 15.74 1.95
N THR A 127 18.37 14.76 1.07
CA THR A 127 19.63 14.67 0.31
C THR A 127 19.79 15.86 -0.65
N VAL A 128 18.76 16.20 -1.41
CA VAL A 128 18.80 17.31 -2.38
C VAL A 128 19.01 18.64 -1.66
N LEU A 129 18.23 18.93 -0.61
CA LEU A 129 18.34 20.17 0.15
C LEU A 129 19.69 20.26 0.88
N GLY A 130 20.20 19.15 1.43
CA GLY A 130 21.52 19.11 2.05
C GLY A 130 22.66 19.38 1.05
N ALA A 131 22.55 18.85 -0.16
CA ALA A 131 23.53 19.11 -1.22
C ALA A 131 23.49 20.58 -1.69
N LEU A 132 22.30 21.17 -1.83
CA LEU A 132 22.15 22.58 -2.18
C LEU A 132 22.73 23.50 -1.11
N ALA A 133 22.45 23.24 0.17
CA ALA A 133 23.02 24.00 1.28
C ALA A 133 24.56 23.89 1.32
N ALA A 134 25.12 22.73 0.98
CA ALA A 134 26.56 22.56 0.88
C ALA A 134 27.18 23.35 -0.30
N ILE A 135 26.48 23.45 -1.43
CA ILE A 135 26.89 24.28 -2.57
C ILE A 135 26.86 25.77 -2.19
N GLU A 136 25.80 26.24 -1.51
CA GLU A 136 25.69 27.63 -1.06
C GLU A 136 26.78 28.02 -0.04
N GLN A 137 27.27 27.06 0.74
CA GLN A 137 28.34 27.27 1.72
C GLN A 137 29.76 27.09 1.13
N SER A 138 29.88 26.68 -0.14
CA SER A 138 31.17 26.57 -0.81
C SER A 138 31.72 27.97 -1.10
N PRO A 139 32.98 28.30 -0.70
CA PRO A 139 33.57 29.58 -1.03
C PRO A 139 33.62 29.77 -2.55
N ALA A 140 33.30 30.98 -3.03
CA ALA A 140 33.37 31.32 -4.45
C ALA A 140 34.77 30.99 -5.00
N PRO A 141 34.88 30.46 -6.23
CA PRO A 141 36.18 30.16 -6.81
C PRO A 141 37.01 31.46 -6.83
N VAL A 142 38.15 31.43 -6.15
CA VAL A 142 39.10 32.54 -6.15
C VAL A 142 39.52 32.76 -7.60
N SER A 143 39.12 33.90 -8.19
CA SER A 143 39.49 34.29 -9.55
C SER A 143 41.01 34.31 -9.66
N THR A 144 41.57 33.24 -10.23
CA THR A 144 43.00 33.18 -10.53
C THR A 144 43.20 33.87 -11.87
N THR A 145 43.16 35.20 -11.84
CA THR A 145 43.62 36.05 -12.95
C THR A 145 45.12 36.20 -12.79
N VAL A 146 45.89 35.56 -13.65
CA VAL A 146 47.32 35.81 -13.88
C VAL A 146 47.45 36.86 -14.98
#